data_AF-A0A970JWZ1-F1
#
_entry.id   AF-A0A970JWZ1-F1
#
_cell.length_a   1.000
_cell.length_b   1.000
_cell.length_c   1.000
_cell.angle_alpha   90.00
_cell.angle_beta   90.00
_cell.angle_gamma   90.00
#
_symmetry.space_group_name_H-M   'P 1'
#
loop_
_entity.id
_entity.type
_entity.pdbx_description
1 polymer ?
#
loop_
_entity_poly.entity_id
_entity_poly.type
_entity_poly.pdbx_seq_one_letter_code
_entity_poly.pdbx_strand_id
1 'polypeptide(L)'
;MFRWYEEAKSIYERDPAARSVWQVIFQYSGYKAVRMYRIANWFHRHGRYFIARAISQYARHKTGIEIHPGAKIGKCLFIDHGMGVVIGETAEIGDYCTIYHGVTLGGTGKDKGKKRHPTIGNNVLISAGAKILGPFKVGDNAKIGANAVVLNEVEEDTTVVGVPGRAVKRAGQKIRQSFELDQIHIPDPVSQEFCRLRGEISKLRSELSEYQKIIKELEGKINNTQGDRQEEKRSE
;
A
#
# COMPACT_ATOMS: atom_id res chain seq x y z
N MET A 1 23.63 -13.65 -16.54
CA MET A 1 24.59 -14.08 -15.51
C MET A 1 24.07 -13.61 -14.15
N PHE A 2 23.99 -14.48 -13.14
CA PHE A 2 23.41 -14.11 -11.84
C PHE A 2 24.37 -13.19 -11.07
N ARG A 3 23.89 -12.02 -10.61
CA ARG A 3 24.71 -11.00 -9.93
C ARG A 3 24.56 -11.11 -8.40
N TRP A 4 24.87 -12.29 -7.86
CA TRP A 4 24.65 -12.63 -6.45
C TRP A 4 25.31 -11.68 -5.46
N TYR A 5 26.58 -11.34 -5.72
CA TYR A 5 27.33 -10.46 -4.85
C TYR A 5 26.71 -9.06 -4.78
N GLU A 6 26.22 -8.54 -5.91
CA GLU A 6 25.61 -7.21 -5.96
C GLU A 6 24.25 -7.18 -5.27
N GLU A 7 23.44 -8.23 -5.40
CA GLU A 7 22.19 -8.34 -4.65
C GLU A 7 22.48 -8.38 -3.14
N ALA A 8 23.49 -9.15 -2.70
CA ALA A 8 23.89 -9.20 -1.29
C ALA A 8 24.45 -7.86 -0.78
N LYS A 9 25.26 -7.18 -1.59
CA LYS A 9 25.80 -5.85 -1.27
C LYS A 9 24.69 -4.81 -1.15
N SER A 10 23.70 -4.84 -2.04
CA SER A 10 22.54 -3.94 -1.97
C SER A 10 21.66 -4.18 -0.74
N ILE A 11 21.58 -5.41 -0.24
CA ILE A 11 20.89 -5.70 1.03
C ILE A 11 21.71 -5.16 2.20
N TYR A 12 23.04 -5.40 2.21
CA TYR A 12 23.93 -4.87 3.24
C TYR A 12 23.87 -3.33 3.35
N GLU A 13 23.74 -2.62 2.23
CA GLU A 13 23.62 -1.15 2.21
C GLU A 13 22.25 -0.64 2.71
N ARG A 14 21.21 -1.47 2.67
CA ARG A 14 19.82 -1.09 3.04
C ARG A 14 19.39 -1.58 4.40
N ASP A 15 20.04 -2.59 4.96
CA ASP A 15 19.71 -3.15 6.26
C ASP A 15 20.71 -2.68 7.34
N PRO A 16 20.28 -1.81 8.27
CA PRO A 16 21.13 -1.37 9.38
C PRO A 16 21.63 -2.50 10.29
N ALA A 17 20.95 -3.65 10.31
CA ALA A 17 21.35 -4.80 11.12
C ALA A 17 22.46 -5.66 10.47
N ALA A 18 22.71 -5.48 9.17
CA ALA A 18 23.70 -6.25 8.44
C ALA A 18 25.13 -5.80 8.81
N ARG A 19 25.93 -6.71 9.35
CA ARG A 19 27.33 -6.46 9.73
C ARG A 19 28.32 -6.67 8.61
N SER A 20 27.97 -7.48 7.60
CA SER A 20 28.80 -7.71 6.41
C SER A 20 28.01 -8.33 5.26
N VAL A 21 28.53 -8.20 4.04
CA VAL A 21 27.97 -8.88 2.84
C VAL A 21 27.97 -10.40 3.00
N TRP A 22 29.00 -10.97 3.65
CA TRP A 22 29.06 -12.40 3.92
C TRP A 22 27.95 -12.87 4.86
N GLN A 23 27.61 -12.05 5.86
CA GLN A 23 26.49 -12.33 6.74
C GLN A 23 25.18 -12.44 5.93
N VAL A 24 24.94 -11.49 5.02
CA VAL A 24 23.78 -11.54 4.12
C VAL A 24 23.80 -12.83 3.29
N ILE A 25 24.94 -13.18 2.70
CA ILE A 25 25.05 -14.35 1.83
C ILE A 25 24.70 -15.66 2.56
N PHE A 26 25.16 -15.82 3.80
CA PHE A 26 25.07 -17.09 4.53
C PHE A 26 23.91 -17.16 5.53
N GLN A 27 23.41 -16.03 6.04
CA GLN A 27 22.46 -16.01 7.14
C GLN A 27 21.07 -15.52 6.73
N TYR A 28 20.93 -14.69 5.70
CA TYR A 28 19.64 -14.07 5.38
C TYR A 28 18.70 -15.02 4.63
N SER A 29 17.52 -15.27 5.22
CA SER A 29 16.47 -16.12 4.63
C SER A 29 15.95 -15.53 3.31
N GLY A 30 15.69 -14.22 3.28
CA GLY A 30 15.24 -13.49 2.10
C GLY A 30 16.17 -13.65 0.91
N TYR A 31 17.46 -13.42 1.13
CA TYR A 31 18.49 -13.59 0.11
C TYR A 31 18.55 -15.04 -0.42
N LYS A 32 18.52 -16.03 0.47
CA LYS A 32 18.48 -17.45 0.07
C LYS A 32 17.24 -17.78 -0.76
N ALA A 33 16.06 -17.28 -0.38
CA ALA A 33 14.82 -17.52 -1.10
C ALA A 33 14.85 -16.93 -2.52
N VAL A 34 15.34 -15.69 -2.68
CA VAL A 34 15.49 -15.06 -4.00
C VAL A 34 16.46 -15.85 -4.87
N ARG A 35 17.61 -16.29 -4.33
CA ARG A 35 18.57 -17.15 -5.08
C ARG A 35 17.93 -18.43 -5.60
N MET A 36 17.19 -19.12 -4.73
CA MET A 36 16.50 -20.36 -5.11
C MET A 36 15.39 -20.10 -6.13
N TYR A 37 14.63 -19.01 -5.98
CA TYR A 37 13.63 -18.59 -6.95
C TYR A 37 14.25 -18.38 -8.34
N ARG A 38 15.41 -17.71 -8.46
CA ARG A 38 16.05 -17.48 -9.77
C ARG A 38 16.41 -18.79 -10.47
N ILE A 39 16.87 -19.79 -9.72
CA ILE A 39 17.15 -21.13 -10.24
C ILE A 39 15.84 -21.79 -10.66
N ALA A 40 14.82 -21.76 -9.81
CA ALA A 40 13.49 -22.29 -10.12
C ALA A 40 12.87 -21.63 -11.36
N ASN A 41 12.97 -20.31 -11.49
CA ASN A 41 12.50 -19.55 -12.63
C ASN A 41 13.27 -19.91 -13.91
N TRP A 42 14.57 -20.17 -13.83
CA TRP A 42 15.31 -20.70 -14.97
C TRP A 42 14.72 -22.04 -15.44
N PHE A 43 14.48 -23.00 -14.54
CA PHE A 43 13.81 -24.26 -14.91
C PHE A 43 12.40 -24.04 -15.47
N HIS A 44 11.64 -23.13 -14.87
CA HIS A 44 10.28 -22.79 -15.30
C HIS A 44 10.26 -22.25 -16.74
N ARG A 45 11.18 -21.32 -17.08
CA ARG A 45 11.32 -20.75 -18.42
C ARG A 45 11.76 -21.76 -19.48
N HIS A 46 12.38 -22.87 -19.09
CA HIS A 46 12.78 -23.97 -19.99
C HIS A 46 11.75 -25.11 -20.01
N GLY A 47 10.51 -24.88 -19.55
CA GLY A 47 9.42 -25.85 -19.58
C GLY A 47 9.53 -26.97 -18.53
N ARG A 48 10.51 -26.92 -17.62
CA ARG A 48 10.72 -27.94 -16.58
C ARG A 48 9.92 -27.60 -15.31
N TYR A 49 8.60 -27.53 -15.45
CA TYR A 49 7.69 -27.02 -14.41
C TYR A 49 7.72 -27.81 -13.10
N PHE A 50 7.81 -29.14 -13.18
CA PHE A 50 7.89 -30.00 -12.00
C PHE A 50 9.13 -29.68 -11.14
N ILE A 51 10.30 -29.60 -11.77
CA ILE A 51 11.58 -29.28 -11.11
C ILE A 51 11.51 -27.87 -10.53
N ALA A 52 11.01 -26.90 -11.30
CA ALA A 52 10.83 -25.53 -10.83
C ALA A 52 9.96 -25.46 -9.58
N ARG A 53 8.83 -26.20 -9.55
CA ARG A 53 7.92 -26.22 -8.41
C ARG A 53 8.54 -26.94 -7.20
N ALA A 54 9.28 -28.02 -7.41
CA ALA A 54 10.00 -28.72 -6.33
C ALA A 54 11.03 -27.79 -5.66
N ILE A 55 11.83 -27.04 -6.44
CA ILE A 55 12.78 -26.07 -5.90
C ILE A 55 12.06 -24.97 -5.11
N SER A 56 10.95 -24.45 -5.64
CA SER A 56 10.12 -23.44 -4.95
C SER A 56 9.56 -23.94 -3.63
N GLN A 57 9.05 -25.18 -3.57
CA GLN A 57 8.55 -25.77 -2.33
C GLN A 57 9.65 -26.05 -1.31
N TYR A 58 10.82 -26.51 -1.75
CA TYR A 58 11.97 -26.65 -0.88
C TYR A 58 12.42 -25.30 -0.30
N ALA A 59 12.48 -24.25 -1.14
CA ALA A 59 12.83 -22.90 -0.69
C ALA A 59 11.84 -22.40 0.37
N ARG A 60 10.53 -22.58 0.14
CA ARG A 60 9.46 -22.27 1.11
C ARG A 60 9.67 -23.03 2.43
N HIS A 61 9.94 -24.33 2.38
CA HIS A 61 10.16 -25.13 3.59
C HIS A 61 11.38 -24.65 4.40
N LYS A 62 12.47 -24.26 3.73
CA LYS A 62 13.71 -23.81 4.40
C LYS A 62 13.67 -22.36 4.89
N THR A 63 12.91 -21.49 4.25
CA THR A 63 12.97 -20.03 4.49
C THR A 63 11.67 -19.43 5.00
N GLY A 64 10.54 -20.13 4.87
CA GLY A 64 9.21 -19.60 5.16
C GLY A 64 8.69 -18.62 4.09
N ILE A 65 9.40 -18.44 2.98
CA ILE A 65 9.05 -17.53 1.88
C ILE A 65 8.57 -18.35 0.68
N GLU A 66 7.33 -18.13 0.24
CA GLU A 66 6.80 -18.75 -0.98
C GLU A 66 6.91 -17.80 -2.17
N ILE A 67 7.74 -18.16 -3.15
CA ILE A 67 7.82 -17.47 -4.43
C ILE A 67 7.49 -18.47 -5.53
N HIS A 68 6.45 -18.17 -6.31
CA HIS A 68 6.12 -18.99 -7.46
C HIS A 68 7.21 -18.85 -8.55
N PRO A 69 7.66 -19.95 -9.19
CA PRO A 69 8.71 -19.88 -10.21
C PRO A 69 8.39 -19.01 -11.42
N GLY A 70 7.10 -18.88 -11.77
CA GLY A 70 6.63 -18.07 -12.89
C GLY A 70 6.59 -16.55 -12.62
N ALA A 71 6.78 -16.11 -11.37
CA ALA A 71 6.81 -14.69 -11.05
C ALA A 71 7.97 -14.00 -11.78
N LYS A 72 7.85 -12.71 -12.06
CA LYS A 72 8.93 -11.90 -12.64
C LYS A 72 9.47 -10.95 -11.57
N ILE A 73 10.73 -11.09 -11.22
CA ILE A 73 11.36 -10.27 -10.17
C ILE A 73 12.53 -9.50 -10.77
N GLY A 74 12.58 -8.19 -10.51
CA GLY A 74 13.67 -7.29 -10.88
C GLY A 74 14.92 -7.52 -10.04
N LYS A 75 15.92 -6.66 -10.19
CA LYS A 75 17.22 -6.73 -9.50
C LYS A 75 17.08 -6.28 -8.04
N CYS A 76 17.97 -6.79 -7.19
CA CYS A 76 18.15 -6.30 -5.83
C CYS A 76 16.84 -6.27 -5.01
N LEU A 77 15.98 -7.29 -5.16
CA LEU A 77 14.85 -7.47 -4.24
C LEU A 77 15.38 -7.78 -2.85
N PHE A 78 15.00 -6.97 -1.86
CA PHE A 78 15.27 -7.23 -0.45
C PHE A 78 14.00 -7.76 0.21
N ILE A 79 14.06 -9.00 0.70
CA ILE A 79 13.01 -9.57 1.55
C ILE A 79 13.54 -9.59 2.98
N ASP A 80 13.02 -8.73 3.84
CA ASP A 80 13.45 -8.60 5.23
C ASP A 80 12.60 -9.44 6.18
N HIS A 81 13.27 -10.18 7.06
CA HIS A 81 12.75 -11.27 7.92
C HIS A 81 12.08 -12.44 7.16
N GLY A 82 11.23 -12.13 6.19
CA GLY A 82 10.72 -12.99 5.13
C GLY A 82 9.64 -14.01 5.50
N MET A 83 9.49 -14.35 6.78
CA MET A 83 8.53 -15.37 7.19
C MET A 83 7.10 -15.02 6.73
N GLY A 84 6.42 -15.95 6.07
CA GLY A 84 5.03 -15.78 5.62
C GLY A 84 4.87 -14.86 4.41
N VAL A 85 5.95 -14.50 3.70
CA VAL A 85 5.85 -13.81 2.40
C VAL A 85 5.33 -14.78 1.34
N VAL A 86 4.33 -14.34 0.57
CA VAL A 86 3.71 -15.11 -0.52
C VAL A 86 3.69 -14.27 -1.80
N ILE A 87 4.38 -14.73 -2.85
CA ILE A 87 4.45 -14.11 -4.17
C ILE A 87 3.89 -15.07 -5.21
N GLY A 88 2.75 -14.71 -5.80
CA GLY A 88 2.03 -15.56 -6.73
C GLY A 88 2.61 -15.61 -8.16
N GLU A 89 2.04 -16.50 -8.98
CA GLU A 89 2.58 -16.89 -10.28
C GLU A 89 2.77 -15.75 -11.28
N THR A 90 1.78 -14.87 -11.40
CA THR A 90 1.81 -13.79 -12.41
C THR A 90 2.25 -12.46 -11.81
N ALA A 91 2.85 -12.49 -10.61
CA ALA A 91 3.32 -11.29 -9.95
C ALA A 91 4.54 -10.75 -10.68
N GLU A 92 4.60 -9.43 -10.83
CA GLU A 92 5.74 -8.73 -11.40
C GLU A 92 6.26 -7.77 -10.33
N ILE A 93 7.56 -7.79 -10.06
CA ILE A 93 8.22 -6.94 -9.07
C ILE A 93 9.37 -6.22 -9.75
N GLY A 94 9.42 -4.90 -9.65
CA GLY A 94 10.48 -4.05 -10.20
C GLY A 94 11.81 -4.18 -9.46
N ASP A 95 12.74 -3.32 -9.84
CA ASP A 95 14.08 -3.28 -9.26
C ASP A 95 14.07 -2.58 -7.89
N TYR A 96 14.99 -2.98 -7.01
CA TYR A 96 15.24 -2.35 -5.71
C TYR A 96 14.02 -2.25 -4.79
N CYS A 97 13.09 -3.21 -4.85
CA CYS A 97 12.00 -3.26 -3.87
C CYS A 97 12.48 -3.79 -2.52
N THR A 98 11.78 -3.39 -1.44
CA THR A 98 11.91 -3.97 -0.10
C THR A 98 10.56 -4.54 0.33
N ILE A 99 10.54 -5.80 0.75
CA ILE A 99 9.34 -6.52 1.20
C ILE A 99 9.59 -7.08 2.59
N TYR A 100 8.77 -6.70 3.56
CA TYR A 100 8.81 -7.26 4.91
C TYR A 100 8.05 -8.59 5.03
N HIS A 101 8.24 -9.27 6.15
CA HIS A 101 7.53 -10.50 6.50
C HIS A 101 6.00 -10.38 6.42
N GLY A 102 5.32 -11.51 6.22
CA GLY A 102 3.85 -11.60 6.18
C GLY A 102 3.18 -10.92 4.98
N VAL A 103 3.94 -10.41 4.02
CA VAL A 103 3.39 -9.76 2.82
C VAL A 103 2.79 -10.78 1.86
N THR A 104 1.67 -10.43 1.22
CA THR A 104 1.08 -11.26 0.16
C THR A 104 0.86 -10.45 -1.12
N LEU A 105 1.48 -10.90 -2.21
CA LEU A 105 1.17 -10.48 -3.59
C LEU A 105 0.24 -11.54 -4.19
N GLY A 106 -1.04 -11.39 -3.89
CA GLY A 106 -2.07 -12.39 -4.14
C GLY A 106 -2.87 -12.11 -5.41
N GLY A 107 -3.48 -13.18 -5.94
CA GLY A 107 -4.33 -13.07 -7.12
C GLY A 107 -5.81 -13.08 -6.78
N THR A 108 -6.61 -12.33 -7.54
CA THR A 108 -8.08 -12.39 -7.48
C THR A 108 -8.63 -13.22 -8.65
N GLY A 109 -9.87 -13.73 -8.52
CA GLY A 109 -10.54 -14.52 -9.57
C GLY A 109 -10.05 -15.97 -9.72
N LYS A 110 -10.68 -16.70 -10.66
CA LYS A 110 -10.45 -18.15 -10.94
C LYS A 110 -9.79 -18.42 -12.31
N ASP A 111 -9.60 -17.40 -13.13
CA ASP A 111 -9.07 -17.55 -14.49
C ASP A 111 -7.60 -18.01 -14.47
N LYS A 112 -7.35 -19.20 -15.01
CA LYS A 112 -6.00 -19.75 -15.17
C LYS A 112 -5.32 -19.10 -16.39
N GLY A 113 -4.03 -18.79 -16.27
CA GLY A 113 -3.21 -18.28 -17.37
C GLY A 113 -3.35 -16.78 -17.67
N LYS A 114 -4.29 -16.07 -17.05
CA LYS A 114 -4.40 -14.60 -17.13
C LYS A 114 -3.64 -13.93 -15.99
N LYS A 115 -3.18 -12.69 -16.22
CA LYS A 115 -2.59 -11.85 -15.18
C LYS A 115 -3.63 -11.64 -14.08
N ARG A 116 -3.31 -12.10 -12.86
CA ARG A 116 -4.21 -12.02 -11.68
C ARG A 116 -3.55 -11.44 -10.43
N HIS A 117 -2.22 -11.40 -10.41
CA HIS A 117 -1.39 -10.88 -9.32
C HIS A 117 -0.87 -9.47 -9.67
N PRO A 118 -0.45 -8.68 -8.66
CA PRO A 118 -0.08 -7.29 -8.87
C PRO A 118 1.23 -7.12 -9.63
N THR A 119 1.41 -5.91 -10.15
CA THR A 119 2.67 -5.40 -10.72
C THR A 119 3.22 -4.32 -9.81
N ILE A 120 4.33 -4.62 -9.17
CA ILE A 120 5.04 -3.71 -8.27
C ILE A 120 6.11 -2.98 -9.09
N GLY A 121 6.08 -1.64 -9.04
CA GLY A 121 7.07 -0.77 -9.66
C GLY A 121 8.46 -0.86 -9.01
N ASN A 122 9.33 0.09 -9.34
CA ASN A 122 10.68 0.16 -8.79
C ASN A 122 10.71 0.87 -7.43
N ASN A 123 11.69 0.52 -6.58
CA ASN A 123 11.91 1.15 -5.27
C ASN A 123 10.72 1.12 -4.30
N VAL A 124 9.77 0.21 -4.52
CA VAL A 124 8.57 0.11 -3.67
C VAL A 124 8.95 -0.50 -2.32
N LEU A 125 8.46 0.12 -1.25
CA LEU A 125 8.51 -0.43 0.10
C LEU A 125 7.17 -1.06 0.45
N ILE A 126 7.17 -2.35 0.78
CA ILE A 126 5.99 -3.08 1.25
C ILE A 126 6.23 -3.52 2.69
N SER A 127 5.59 -2.83 3.63
CA SER A 127 5.73 -3.04 5.07
C SER A 127 5.07 -4.34 5.54
N ALA A 128 5.41 -4.72 6.77
CA ALA A 128 5.05 -6.00 7.36
C ALA A 128 3.54 -6.29 7.28
N GLY A 129 3.20 -7.51 6.87
CA GLY A 129 1.82 -8.00 6.87
C GLY A 129 0.91 -7.43 5.77
N ALA A 130 1.38 -6.53 4.89
CA ALA A 130 0.54 -5.95 3.84
C ALA A 130 0.01 -7.00 2.85
N LYS A 131 -1.20 -6.78 2.32
CA LYS A 131 -1.86 -7.65 1.33
C LYS A 131 -2.20 -6.84 0.09
N ILE A 132 -1.65 -7.23 -1.06
CA ILE A 132 -1.89 -6.58 -2.36
C ILE A 132 -2.53 -7.62 -3.27
N LEU A 133 -3.82 -7.43 -3.58
CA LEU A 133 -4.66 -8.47 -4.16
C LEU A 133 -5.28 -8.02 -5.48
N GLY A 134 -4.80 -8.57 -6.59
CA GLY A 134 -5.38 -8.36 -7.91
C GLY A 134 -4.38 -7.90 -8.98
N PRO A 135 -4.80 -7.87 -10.26
CA PRO A 135 -3.92 -7.62 -11.40
C PRO A 135 -3.74 -6.13 -11.71
N PHE A 136 -3.37 -5.33 -10.71
CA PHE A 136 -3.18 -3.89 -10.86
C PHE A 136 -1.74 -3.45 -10.59
N LYS A 137 -1.41 -2.21 -10.99
CA LYS A 137 -0.07 -1.64 -10.79
C LYS A 137 0.03 -0.88 -9.46
N VAL A 138 1.15 -1.09 -8.77
CA VAL A 138 1.66 -0.22 -7.71
C VAL A 138 2.83 0.57 -8.29
N GLY A 139 2.72 1.88 -8.32
CA GLY A 139 3.67 2.79 -8.95
C GLY A 139 5.06 2.79 -8.31
N ASP A 140 6.01 3.40 -9.00
CA ASP A 140 7.40 3.50 -8.54
C ASP A 140 7.48 4.35 -7.27
N ASN A 141 8.43 4.03 -6.39
CA ASN A 141 8.64 4.67 -5.08
C ASN A 141 7.40 4.68 -4.17
N ALA A 142 6.37 3.89 -4.47
CA ALA A 142 5.22 3.77 -3.60
C ALA A 142 5.61 3.11 -2.27
N LYS A 143 4.83 3.38 -1.24
CA LYS A 143 4.96 2.74 0.06
C LYS A 143 3.63 2.14 0.49
N ILE A 144 3.64 0.85 0.77
CA ILE A 144 2.47 0.16 1.32
C ILE A 144 2.73 -0.03 2.81
N GLY A 145 1.90 0.60 3.65
CA GLY A 145 2.02 0.54 5.10
C GLY A 145 1.73 -0.84 5.69
N ALA A 146 2.14 -1.02 6.94
CA ALA A 146 2.00 -2.30 7.63
C ALA A 146 0.53 -2.71 7.72
N ASN A 147 0.25 -3.99 7.48
CA ASN A 147 -1.10 -4.58 7.45
C ASN A 147 -2.10 -3.91 6.50
N ALA A 148 -1.67 -3.04 5.59
CA ALA A 148 -2.57 -2.42 4.63
C ALA A 148 -3.12 -3.47 3.64
N VAL A 149 -4.39 -3.32 3.25
CA VAL A 149 -5.04 -4.17 2.23
C VAL A 149 -5.29 -3.34 0.98
N VAL A 150 -4.46 -3.54 -0.04
CA VAL A 150 -4.49 -2.78 -1.29
C VAL A 150 -5.27 -3.56 -2.34
N LEU A 151 -6.33 -2.95 -2.87
CA LEU A 151 -7.26 -3.55 -3.81
C LEU A 151 -7.38 -2.77 -5.14
N ASN A 152 -6.72 -1.61 -5.24
CA ASN A 152 -6.77 -0.71 -6.38
C ASN A 152 -5.36 -0.25 -6.78
N GLU A 153 -5.24 0.29 -7.98
CA GLU A 153 -4.00 0.91 -8.46
C GLU A 153 -3.48 1.97 -7.50
N VAL A 154 -2.15 2.05 -7.40
CA VAL A 154 -1.43 3.01 -6.57
C VAL A 154 -0.54 3.82 -7.48
N GLU A 155 -0.68 5.14 -7.43
CA GLU A 155 0.17 6.07 -8.17
C GLU A 155 1.63 5.97 -7.67
N GLU A 156 2.56 6.48 -8.48
CA GLU A 156 3.95 6.66 -8.04
C GLU A 156 4.05 7.63 -6.86
N ASP A 157 5.14 7.53 -6.10
CA ASP A 157 5.45 8.39 -4.93
C ASP A 157 4.33 8.44 -3.87
N THR A 158 3.41 7.47 -3.87
CA THR A 158 2.23 7.45 -3.01
C THR A 158 2.39 6.47 -1.84
N THR A 159 1.93 6.87 -0.65
CA THR A 159 1.84 5.97 0.50
C THR A 159 0.41 5.45 0.66
N VAL A 160 0.21 4.17 0.93
CA VAL A 160 -1.11 3.56 1.16
C VAL A 160 -1.15 2.91 2.52
N VAL A 161 -2.17 3.22 3.32
CA VAL A 161 -2.35 2.66 4.69
C VAL A 161 -3.79 2.25 4.95
N GLY A 162 -3.97 1.34 5.92
CA GLY A 162 -5.29 0.95 6.43
C GLY A 162 -5.95 -0.22 5.70
N VAL A 163 -7.15 -0.57 6.17
CA VAL A 163 -7.98 -1.67 5.66
C VAL A 163 -9.42 -1.16 5.47
N PRO A 164 -9.91 -1.01 4.22
CA PRO A 164 -9.15 -1.09 2.97
C PRO A 164 -8.10 0.04 2.86
N GLY A 165 -7.06 -0.22 2.07
CA GLY A 165 -5.95 0.71 1.89
C GLY A 165 -6.39 2.01 1.21
N ARG A 166 -6.02 3.14 1.82
CA ARG A 166 -6.27 4.48 1.30
C ARG A 166 -4.95 5.18 0.99
N ALA A 167 -4.89 5.83 -0.16
CA ALA A 167 -3.75 6.65 -0.55
C ALA A 167 -3.67 7.90 0.32
N VAL A 168 -2.49 8.13 0.89
CA VAL A 168 -2.09 9.34 1.61
C VAL A 168 -0.85 9.91 0.91
N LYS A 169 -0.96 11.14 0.44
CA LYS A 169 0.17 11.83 -0.21
C LYS A 169 0.94 12.59 0.87
N ARG A 170 2.27 12.39 0.94
CA ARG A 170 3.16 13.34 1.61
C ARG A 170 3.45 14.47 0.62
N ALA A 171 3.28 15.72 1.04
CA ALA A 171 3.51 16.86 0.18
C ALA A 171 4.98 16.94 -0.27
N GLY A 172 5.23 16.80 -1.57
CA GLY A 172 6.41 17.37 -2.24
C GLY A 172 7.75 16.66 -2.11
N GLN A 173 7.85 15.45 -1.55
CA GLN A 173 9.14 14.72 -1.46
C GLN A 173 9.12 13.40 -2.23
N LYS A 174 9.96 13.34 -3.29
CA LYS A 174 10.30 12.10 -3.99
C LYS A 174 11.30 11.31 -3.13
N ILE A 175 10.77 10.45 -2.27
CA ILE A 175 11.55 9.62 -1.35
C ILE A 175 11.73 8.22 -1.95
N ARG A 176 12.96 7.70 -1.95
CA ARG A 176 13.21 6.28 -2.22
C ARG A 176 12.81 5.45 -1.00
N GLN A 177 11.52 5.12 -0.91
CA GLN A 177 10.92 4.48 0.26
C GLN A 177 11.62 3.18 0.67
N SER A 178 12.09 2.39 -0.29
CA SER A 178 12.83 1.14 -0.03
C SER A 178 14.17 1.32 0.71
N PHE A 179 14.73 2.55 0.73
CA PHE A 179 16.00 2.87 1.37
C PHE A 179 15.85 3.64 2.67
N GLU A 180 14.91 4.60 2.74
CA GLU A 180 14.74 5.44 3.94
C GLU A 180 14.08 4.70 5.11
N LEU A 181 13.22 3.72 4.82
CA LEU A 181 12.57 2.85 5.82
C LEU A 181 11.81 3.60 6.94
N ASP A 182 11.52 4.90 6.81
CA ASP A 182 10.70 5.65 7.77
C ASP A 182 9.27 5.12 7.72
N GLN A 183 8.85 4.36 8.74
CA GLN A 183 7.51 3.75 8.82
C GLN A 183 6.60 4.43 9.85
N ILE A 184 7.06 5.48 10.52
CA ILE A 184 6.38 6.08 11.68
C ILE A 184 5.56 7.30 11.25
N HIS A 185 6.11 8.18 10.41
CA HIS A 185 5.49 9.50 10.15
C HIS A 185 4.45 9.47 9.01
N ILE A 186 3.53 8.50 9.01
CA ILE A 186 2.56 8.34 7.92
C ILE A 186 1.28 9.11 8.27
N PRO A 187 0.71 9.92 7.35
CA PRO A 187 -0.55 10.59 7.61
C PRO A 187 -1.68 9.57 7.87
N ASP A 188 -2.52 9.83 8.87
CA ASP A 188 -3.70 9.01 9.16
C ASP A 188 -4.90 9.49 8.31
N PRO A 189 -5.39 8.68 7.34
CA PRO A 189 -6.51 9.06 6.49
C PRO A 189 -7.82 9.20 7.27
N VAL A 190 -7.99 8.49 8.40
CA VAL A 190 -9.20 8.57 9.22
C VAL A 190 -9.23 9.88 9.98
N SER A 191 -8.13 10.27 10.63
CA SER A 191 -8.02 11.57 11.28
C SER A 191 -8.21 12.74 10.31
N GLN A 192 -7.66 12.65 9.09
CA GLN A 192 -7.87 13.66 8.05
C GLN A 192 -9.35 13.82 7.70
N GLU A 193 -10.06 12.71 7.55
CA GLU A 193 -11.49 12.73 7.24
C GLU A 193 -12.32 13.28 8.41
N PHE A 194 -11.98 12.94 9.66
CA PHE A 194 -12.62 13.55 10.83
C PHE A 194 -12.41 15.06 10.89
N CYS A 195 -11.20 15.55 10.58
CA CYS A 195 -10.94 16.99 10.49
C CYS A 195 -11.81 17.65 9.41
N ARG A 196 -11.92 17.02 8.23
CA ARG A 196 -12.77 17.51 7.12
C ARG A 196 -14.25 17.60 7.54
N LEU A 197 -14.79 16.51 8.09
CA LEU A 197 -16.19 16.43 8.53
C LEU A 197 -16.49 17.42 9.66
N ARG A 198 -15.58 17.59 10.64
CA ARG A 198 -15.74 18.60 11.70
C ARG A 198 -15.82 20.02 11.12
N GLY A 199 -15.03 20.32 10.09
CA GLY A 199 -15.09 21.60 9.39
C GLY A 199 -16.43 21.82 8.69
N GLU A 200 -16.95 20.81 7.99
CA GLU A 200 -18.27 20.87 7.33
C GLU A 200 -19.41 21.03 8.34
N ILE A 201 -19.39 20.27 9.44
CA ILE A 201 -20.38 20.40 10.53
C ILE A 201 -20.34 21.82 11.11
N SER A 202 -19.16 22.41 11.28
CA SER A 202 -19.02 23.78 11.77
C SER A 202 -19.64 24.80 10.82
N LYS A 203 -19.43 24.66 9.50
CA LYS A 203 -20.05 25.51 8.48
C LYS A 203 -21.56 25.40 8.48
N LEU A 204 -22.09 24.17 8.42
CA LEU A 204 -23.53 23.90 8.45
C LEU A 204 -24.21 24.45 9.70
N ARG A 205 -23.55 24.35 10.87
CA ARG A 205 -24.05 24.95 12.11
C ARG A 205 -24.11 26.47 12.06
N SER A 206 -23.13 27.12 11.41
CA SER A 206 -23.12 28.57 11.22
C SER A 206 -24.27 29.02 10.31
N GLU A 207 -24.45 28.36 9.16
CA GLU A 207 -25.54 28.65 8.22
C GLU A 207 -26.92 28.44 8.86
N LEU A 208 -27.11 27.34 9.61
CA LEU A 208 -28.35 27.11 10.37
C LEU A 208 -28.64 28.23 11.37
N SER A 209 -27.61 28.76 12.04
CA SER A 209 -27.78 29.87 12.98
C SER A 209 -28.20 31.16 12.26
N GLU A 210 -27.66 31.43 11.07
CA GLU A 210 -28.07 32.57 10.24
C GLU A 210 -29.51 32.44 9.76
N TYR A 211 -29.91 31.27 9.24
CA TYR A 211 -31.29 31.02 8.84
C TYR A 211 -32.26 31.15 10.01
N GLN A 212 -31.91 30.66 11.21
CA GLN A 212 -32.73 30.82 12.40
C GLN A 212 -32.92 32.29 12.80
N LYS A 213 -31.90 33.15 12.62
CA LYS A 213 -32.03 34.60 12.86
C LYS A 213 -32.97 35.23 11.84
N ILE A 214 -32.81 34.90 10.56
CA ILE A 214 -33.68 35.43 9.48
C ILE A 214 -35.14 35.02 9.72
N ILE A 215 -35.39 33.76 10.08
CA ILE A 215 -36.75 33.28 10.39
C ILE A 215 -37.35 34.07 11.55
N LYS A 216 -36.61 34.27 12.65
CA LYS A 216 -37.07 35.10 13.78
C LYS A 216 -37.38 36.55 13.38
N GLU A 217 -36.57 37.15 12.54
CA GLU A 217 -36.82 38.52 12.03
C GLU A 217 -38.07 38.58 11.16
N LEU A 218 -38.30 37.58 10.30
CA LEU A 218 -39.50 37.49 9.47
C LEU A 218 -40.76 37.26 10.31
N GLU A 219 -40.71 36.37 11.30
CA GLU A 219 -41.80 36.15 12.26
C GLU A 219 -42.15 37.45 13.01
N GLY A 220 -41.14 38.20 13.46
CA GLY A 220 -41.34 39.51 14.09
C GLY A 220 -42.02 40.52 13.16
N LYS A 221 -41.61 40.59 11.88
CA LYS A 221 -42.24 41.46 10.88
C LYS A 221 -43.68 41.05 10.59
N ILE A 222 -43.96 39.75 10.47
CA ILE A 222 -45.32 39.24 10.22
C ILE A 222 -46.25 39.61 11.39
N ASN A 223 -45.80 39.44 12.64
CA ASN A 223 -46.60 39.75 13.81
C ASN A 223 -46.91 41.25 13.92
N ASN A 224 -45.95 42.14 13.65
CA ASN A 224 -46.21 43.58 13.61
C ASN A 224 -47.21 43.96 12.52
N THR A 225 -47.07 43.39 11.32
CA THR A 225 -47.97 43.68 10.18
C THR A 225 -49.42 43.19 10.43
N GLN A 226 -49.61 42.14 11.23
CA GLN A 226 -50.94 41.68 11.64
C GLN A 226 -51.56 42.55 12.75
N GLY A 227 -50.74 43.12 13.64
CA GLY A 227 -51.19 44.10 14.65
C GLY A 227 -51.71 45.39 14.01
N ASP A 228 -50.97 45.96 13.06
CA ASP A 228 -51.36 47.19 12.36
C ASP A 228 -52.68 47.03 11.59
N ARG A 229 -52.90 45.87 10.94
CA ARG A 229 -54.17 45.57 10.24
C ARG A 229 -55.37 45.36 11.16
N GLN A 230 -55.15 45.01 12.43
CA GLN A 230 -56.24 44.89 13.41
C GLN A 230 -56.61 46.23 14.03
N GLU A 231 -55.66 47.17 14.16
CA GLU A 231 -55.93 48.54 14.59
C GLU A 231 -56.63 49.37 13.51
N GLU A 232 -56.25 49.25 12.23
CA GLU A 232 -56.96 49.92 11.13
C GLU A 232 -58.44 49.47 11.05
N LYS A 233 -58.73 48.18 11.24
CA LYS A 233 -60.12 47.66 11.26
C LYS A 233 -60.95 48.02 12.49
N ARG A 234 -60.34 48.56 13.54
CA ARG A 234 -61.06 49.07 14.74
C ARG A 234 -61.34 50.57 14.68
N SER A 235 -60.76 51.25 13.68
CA SER A 235 -60.81 52.69 13.51
C SER A 235 -61.87 53.15 12.48
N GLU A 236 -62.47 52.19 11.77
CA GLU A 236 -63.65 52.36 10.88
C GLU A 236 -64.93 51.88 11.59
#